data_AF-A0A382IK61-F1
#
_entry.id   AF-A0A382IK61-F1
#
_cell.length_a   1.000
_cell.length_b   1.000
_cell.length_c   1.000
_cell.angle_alpha   90.00
_cell.angle_beta   90.00
_cell.angle_gamma   90.00
#
_symmetry.space_group_name_H-M   'P 1'
#
loop_
_entity.id
_entity.type
_entity.pdbx_description
1 polymer ?
#
loop_
_entity_poly.entity_id
_entity_poly.type
_entity_poly.pdbx_seq_one_letter_code
_entity_poly.pdbx_strand_id
1 'polypeptide(L)'
;MPRTRNLYNPNCEKPYRLSRSRIENFMRCPRCFYIDRKLGIDVPSGPPFTLNIAVDTLLKKEFDVHRVNGTPHPYMIDAGINAVPANHPMLDAWRQNFVGIRYLHTP
;
A
#
# COMPACT_ATOMS: atom_id res chain seq x y z
N MET A 1 -16.16 -19.14 -5.68
CA MET A 1 -17.35 -18.30 -5.97
C MET A 1 -16.89 -16.88 -6.23
N PRO A 2 -17.47 -16.15 -7.20
CA PRO A 2 -17.15 -14.75 -7.44
C PRO A 2 -17.44 -13.88 -6.21
N ARG A 3 -16.60 -12.87 -5.98
CA ARG A 3 -16.83 -11.88 -4.91
C ARG A 3 -18.05 -11.03 -5.24
N THR A 4 -18.88 -10.72 -4.25
CA THR A 4 -20.06 -9.84 -4.39
C THR A 4 -19.82 -8.41 -3.90
N ARG A 5 -18.76 -8.17 -3.13
CA ARG A 5 -18.42 -6.86 -2.54
C ARG A 5 -17.29 -6.17 -3.32
N ASN A 6 -17.25 -4.84 -3.23
CA ASN A 6 -16.24 -3.98 -3.87
C ASN A 6 -16.15 -4.16 -5.40
N LEU A 7 -17.29 -4.38 -6.06
CA LEU A 7 -17.38 -4.43 -7.52
C LEU A 7 -17.62 -3.02 -8.07
N TYR A 8 -17.07 -2.77 -9.27
CA TYR A 8 -17.31 -1.53 -9.99
C TYR A 8 -18.76 -1.51 -10.52
N ASN A 9 -19.48 -0.45 -10.15
CA ASN A 9 -20.82 -0.18 -10.66
C ASN A 9 -20.81 1.18 -11.40
N PRO A 10 -21.02 1.20 -12.72
CA PRO A 10 -21.05 2.45 -13.49
C PRO A 10 -22.23 3.35 -13.12
N ASN A 11 -23.29 2.80 -12.53
CA ASN A 11 -24.46 3.56 -12.09
C ASN A 11 -24.32 4.13 -10.67
N CYS A 12 -23.14 3.96 -10.05
CA CYS A 12 -22.89 4.51 -8.72
C CYS A 12 -22.21 5.88 -8.85
N GLU A 13 -22.80 6.90 -8.24
CA GLU A 13 -22.24 8.26 -8.22
C GLU A 13 -20.98 8.38 -7.35
N LYS A 14 -20.77 7.43 -6.42
CA LYS A 14 -19.61 7.47 -5.52
C LYS A 14 -18.34 7.06 -6.28
N PRO A 15 -17.22 7.76 -6.06
CA PRO A 15 -15.94 7.37 -6.65
C PRO A 15 -15.58 5.91 -6.31
N TYR A 16 -15.14 5.17 -7.31
CA TYR A 16 -14.70 3.79 -7.12
C TYR A 16 -13.24 3.73 -6.69
N ARG A 17 -12.98 3.19 -5.50
CA ARG A 17 -11.64 3.10 -4.94
C ARG A 17 -10.78 2.09 -5.72
N LEU A 18 -9.66 2.54 -6.25
CA LEU A 18 -8.63 1.70 -6.87
C LEU A 18 -7.33 1.77 -6.07
N SER A 19 -6.64 0.63 -5.95
CA SER A 19 -5.27 0.58 -5.42
C SER A 19 -4.27 0.65 -6.58
N ARG A 20 -3.02 1.03 -6.28
CA ARG A 20 -1.88 0.97 -7.22
C ARG A 20 -1.81 -0.40 -7.92
N SER A 21 -1.90 -1.49 -7.16
CA SER A 21 -1.85 -2.85 -7.73
C SER A 21 -2.97 -3.13 -8.73
N ARG A 22 -4.16 -2.54 -8.56
CA ARG A 22 -5.24 -2.69 -9.54
C ARG A 22 -4.98 -1.89 -10.82
N ILE A 23 -4.32 -0.74 -10.72
CA ILE A 23 -3.87 0.02 -11.91
C ILE A 23 -2.82 -0.80 -12.67
N GLU A 24 -1.83 -1.37 -11.98
CA GLU A 24 -0.85 -2.26 -12.61
C GLU A 24 -1.50 -3.48 -13.28
N ASN A 25 -2.52 -4.08 -12.64
CA ASN A 25 -3.28 -5.17 -13.24
C ASN A 25 -3.98 -4.74 -14.53
N PHE A 26 -4.54 -3.53 -14.59
CA PHE A 26 -5.12 -2.99 -15.82
C PHE A 26 -4.07 -2.82 -16.91
N MET A 27 -2.91 -2.24 -16.59
CA MET A 27 -1.80 -2.06 -17.52
C MET A 27 -1.28 -3.40 -18.07
N ARG A 28 -1.25 -4.45 -17.23
CA ARG A 28 -0.84 -5.80 -17.64
C ARG A 28 -1.88 -6.52 -18.48
N CYS A 29 -3.16 -6.43 -18.09
CA CYS A 29 -4.26 -7.13 -18.76
C CYS A 29 -5.60 -6.42 -18.49
N PRO A 30 -6.06 -5.54 -19.40
CA PRO A 30 -7.34 -4.84 -19.25
C PRO A 30 -8.54 -5.78 -19.10
N ARG A 31 -8.54 -6.91 -19.81
CA ARG A 31 -9.58 -7.95 -19.72
C ARG A 31 -9.64 -8.58 -18.33
N CYS A 32 -8.49 -8.91 -17.76
CA CYS A 32 -8.39 -9.50 -16.43
C CYS A 32 -8.87 -8.52 -15.35
N PHE A 33 -8.49 -7.24 -15.50
CA PHE A 33 -8.98 -6.18 -14.64
C PHE A 33 -10.51 -6.05 -14.69
N TYR A 34 -11.12 -6.10 -15.88
CA TYR A 34 -12.58 -6.05 -16.02
C TYR A 34 -13.25 -7.25 -15.33
N ILE A 35 -12.78 -8.47 -15.59
CA ILE A 35 -13.32 -9.69 -14.97
C ILE A 35 -13.26 -9.61 -13.43
N ASP A 36 -12.17 -9.07 -12.88
CA ASP A 36 -12.00 -8.95 -11.44
C ASP A 36 -12.80 -7.80 -10.81
N ARG A 37 -12.80 -6.61 -11.43
CA ARG A 37 -13.49 -5.42 -10.91
C ARG A 37 -14.98 -5.43 -11.17
N LYS A 38 -15.44 -5.93 -12.32
CA LYS A 38 -16.85 -5.93 -12.71
C LYS A 38 -17.54 -7.26 -12.41
N LEU A 39 -16.88 -8.39 -12.68
CA LEU A 39 -17.49 -9.72 -12.55
C LEU A 39 -17.08 -10.45 -11.25
N GLY A 40 -16.14 -9.90 -10.48
CA GLY A 40 -15.78 -10.40 -9.15
C GLY A 40 -14.88 -11.63 -9.13
N ILE A 41 -14.26 -11.98 -10.26
CA ILE A 41 -13.35 -13.12 -10.38
C ILE A 41 -11.91 -12.59 -10.42
N ASP A 42 -11.22 -12.70 -9.29
CA ASP A 42 -9.81 -12.30 -9.18
C ASP A 42 -8.88 -13.46 -9.59
N VAL A 43 -7.63 -13.12 -9.89
CA VAL A 43 -6.59 -14.14 -10.07
C VAL A 43 -6.32 -14.86 -8.74
N PRO A 44 -5.99 -16.16 -8.75
CA PRO A 44 -5.58 -16.87 -7.54
C PRO A 44 -4.43 -16.15 -6.84
N SER A 45 -4.53 -15.96 -5.53
CA SER A 45 -3.45 -15.36 -4.74
C SER A 45 -2.29 -16.34 -4.59
N GLY A 46 -1.07 -15.83 -4.72
CA GLY A 46 0.14 -16.57 -4.33
C GLY A 46 0.31 -16.68 -2.81
N PRO A 47 1.31 -17.45 -2.35
CA PRO A 47 1.65 -17.52 -0.93
C PRO A 47 2.03 -16.13 -0.38
N PRO A 48 1.72 -15.85 0.89
CA PRO A 48 2.08 -14.57 1.51
C PRO A 48 3.60 -14.46 1.72
N PHE A 49 4.14 -13.26 1.56
CA PHE A 49 5.55 -12.93 1.84
C PHE A 49 5.77 -12.69 3.35
N THR A 50 5.53 -13.72 4.17
CA THR A 50 5.56 -13.59 5.64
C THR A 50 6.90 -13.11 6.19
N LEU A 51 8.01 -13.58 5.62
CA LEU A 51 9.35 -13.13 6.01
C LEU A 51 9.54 -11.63 5.75
N ASN A 52 9.19 -11.15 4.57
CA ASN A 52 9.30 -9.73 4.22
C ASN A 52 8.42 -8.86 5.13
N ILE A 53 7.21 -9.32 5.44
CA ILE A 53 6.29 -8.63 6.36
C ILE A 53 6.92 -8.54 7.77
N ALA A 54 7.53 -9.62 8.26
CA ALA A 54 8.17 -9.64 9.57
C ALA A 54 9.38 -8.69 9.61
N VAL A 55 10.25 -8.75 8.60
CA VAL A 55 11.42 -7.86 8.48
C VAL A 55 10.99 -6.39 8.46
N ASP A 56 10.02 -6.04 7.62
CA ASP A 56 9.48 -4.66 7.56
C ASP A 56 8.88 -4.22 8.90
N THR A 57 8.18 -5.09 9.60
CA THR A 57 7.60 -4.80 10.92
C THR A 57 8.68 -4.53 11.97
N LEU A 58 9.74 -5.34 12.01
CA LEU A 58 10.85 -5.18 12.96
C LEU A 58 11.65 -3.92 12.66
N LEU A 59 12.01 -3.71 11.40
CA LEU A 59 12.77 -2.53 10.97
C LEU A 59 12.00 -1.24 11.28
N LYS A 60 10.69 -1.23 11.05
CA LYS A 60 9.81 -0.12 11.42
C LYS A 60 9.88 0.22 12.91
N LYS A 61 9.85 -0.78 13.78
CA LYS A 61 9.96 -0.59 15.24
C LYS A 61 11.33 -0.04 15.65
N GLU A 62 12.40 -0.53 15.02
CA GLU A 62 13.76 -0.02 15.23
C GLU A 62 13.86 1.46 14.84
N PHE A 63 13.36 1.82 13.66
CA PHE A 63 13.28 3.21 13.20
C PHE A 63 12.41 4.10 14.10
N ASP A 64 11.40 3.55 14.77
CA ASP A 64 10.57 4.30 15.73
C ASP A 64 11.38 4.77 16.94
N VAL A 65 12.30 3.94 17.45
CA VAL A 65 13.21 4.31 18.55
C VAL A 65 14.11 5.48 18.13
N HIS A 66 14.73 5.37 16.96
CA HIS A 66 15.59 6.44 16.42
C HIS A 66 14.84 7.74 16.13
N ARG A 67 13.59 7.64 15.66
CA ARG A 67 12.72 8.79 15.41
C ARG A 67 12.38 9.56 16.69
N VAL A 68 12.03 8.85 17.76
CA VAL A 68 11.72 9.48 19.07
C VAL A 68 12.96 10.14 19.66
N ASN A 69 14.13 9.51 19.50
CA ASN A 69 15.39 10.03 20.03
C ASN A 69 16.05 11.09 19.13
N GLY A 70 15.54 11.32 17.92
CA GLY A 70 16.14 12.23 16.95
C GLY A 70 17.53 11.80 16.48
N THR A 71 17.82 10.49 16.47
CA THR A 71 19.13 9.95 16.09
C THR A 71 19.09 9.33 14.69
N PRO A 72 20.22 9.33 13.95
CA PRO A 72 20.31 8.58 12.70
C PRO A 72 20.27 7.07 12.98
N HIS A 73 19.62 6.31 12.09
CA HIS A 73 19.64 4.85 12.14
C HIS A 73 21.01 4.33 11.66
N PRO A 74 21.54 3.20 12.19
CA PRO A 74 22.82 2.63 11.76
C PRO A 74 22.99 2.53 10.23
N TYR A 75 22.00 1.97 9.52
CA TYR A 75 21.99 1.95 8.05
C TYR A 75 22.13 3.31 7.36
N MET A 76 21.64 4.40 7.95
CA MET A 76 21.83 5.74 7.39
C MET A 76 23.28 6.18 7.56
N ILE A 77 23.89 5.90 8.71
CA ILE A 77 25.30 6.21 8.99
C ILE A 77 26.20 5.43 8.04
N ASP A 78 26.00 4.12 7.92
CA ASP A 78 26.79 3.23 7.06
C ASP A 78 26.69 3.63 5.58
N ALA A 79 25.53 4.16 5.17
CA ALA A 79 25.30 4.65 3.82
C ALA A 79 25.76 6.10 3.58
N GLY A 80 26.36 6.77 4.59
CA GLY A 80 26.77 8.18 4.49
C GLY A 80 25.61 9.17 4.35
N ILE A 81 24.40 8.79 4.78
CA ILE A 81 23.20 9.61 4.70
C ILE A 81 23.12 10.50 5.94
N ASN A 82 23.30 11.81 5.75
CA ASN A 82 23.15 12.81 6.81
C ASN A 82 21.66 13.16 7.02
N ALA A 83 20.91 12.23 7.63
CA ALA A 83 19.49 12.42 7.95
C ALA A 83 19.10 11.66 9.21
N VAL A 84 17.96 12.06 9.79
CA VAL A 84 17.29 11.34 10.89
C VAL A 84 15.90 10.89 10.44
N PRO A 85 15.34 9.81 11.00
CA PRO A 85 13.99 9.38 10.66
C PRO A 85 12.97 10.48 10.92
N ALA A 86 12.20 10.87 9.90
CA ALA A 86 11.26 11.99 9.98
C ALA A 86 10.15 11.72 11.01
N ASN A 87 9.89 12.68 11.90
CA ASN A 87 8.78 12.66 12.85
C ASN A 87 7.61 13.50 12.29
N HIS A 88 6.59 12.84 11.73
CA HIS A 88 5.47 13.50 11.08
C HIS A 88 4.13 13.03 11.68
N PRO A 89 3.17 13.94 11.95
CA PRO A 89 1.91 13.59 12.61
C PRO A 89 1.05 12.59 11.83
N MET A 90 1.18 12.56 10.49
CA MET A 90 0.45 11.61 9.64
C MET A 90 1.21 10.29 9.38
N LEU A 91 2.40 10.09 9.96
CA LEU A 91 3.24 8.94 9.64
C LEU A 91 2.54 7.61 9.90
N ASP A 92 1.81 7.50 11.01
CA ASP A 92 1.08 6.29 11.36
C ASP A 92 -0.05 5.99 10.36
N ALA A 93 -0.74 7.03 9.88
CA ALA A 93 -1.74 6.88 8.83
C ALA A 93 -1.13 6.41 7.50
N TRP A 94 0.06 6.91 7.15
CA TRP A 94 0.77 6.51 5.94
C TRP A 94 1.31 5.08 6.00
N ARG A 95 1.72 4.62 7.19
CA ARG A 95 2.20 3.25 7.41
C ARG A 95 1.08 2.20 7.42
N GLN A 96 -0.16 2.61 7.63
CA GLN A 96 -1.31 1.70 7.62
C GLN A 96 -1.79 1.38 6.20
N ASN A 97 -1.63 0.12 5.79
CA ASN A 97 -1.97 -0.39 4.46
C ASN A 97 -3.42 -0.09 3.99
N PHE A 98 -4.37 0.06 4.92
CA PHE A 98 -5.78 0.31 4.60
C PHE A 98 -6.16 1.79 4.54
N VAL A 99 -5.35 2.66 5.15
CA VAL A 99 -5.59 4.11 5.18
C VAL A 99 -4.87 4.71 3.99
N GLY A 100 -3.53 4.74 4.05
CA GLY A 100 -2.63 5.23 3.02
C GLY A 100 -2.94 6.66 2.57
N ILE A 101 -2.26 7.10 1.51
CA ILE A 101 -2.61 8.33 0.80
C ILE A 101 -3.74 8.01 -0.18
N ARG A 102 -4.74 8.87 -0.26
CA ARG A 102 -5.86 8.76 -1.20
C ARG A 102 -5.99 10.07 -1.97
N TYR A 103 -6.25 9.95 -3.26
CA TYR A 103 -6.44 11.08 -4.15
C TYR A 103 -7.62 10.79 -5.08
N LEU A 104 -8.51 11.77 -5.24
CA LEU A 104 -9.60 11.69 -6.21
C LEU A 104 -9.08 12.25 -7.53
N HIS A 105 -9.01 11.41 -8.56
CA HIS A 105 -8.64 11.85 -9.90
C HIS A 105 -9.72 12.77 -10.48
N THR A 106 -9.33 14.00 -10.81
CA THR A 106 -10.14 14.93 -11.60
C THR A 106 -9.84 14.70 -13.09
N PRO A 107 -10.87 14.46 -13.93
CA PRO A 107 -10.71 14.35 -15.38
C PRO A 107 -10.09 15.60 -16.03
#